data_AF-A0A941CJ17-F1
#
_entry.id   AF-A0A941CJ17-F1
#
_cell.length_a   1.000
_cell.length_b   1.000
_cell.length_c   1.000
_cell.angle_alpha   90.00
_cell.angle_beta   90.00
_cell.angle_gamma   90.00
#
_symmetry.space_group_name_H-M   'P 1'
#
loop_
_entity.id
_entity.type
_entity.pdbx_description
1 polymer ?
#
loop_
_entity_poly.entity_id
_entity_poly.type
_entity_poly.pdbx_seq_one_letter_code
_entity_poly.pdbx_strand_id
1 'polypeptide(L)'
;MNKYQNKYNGQSAVVEFELNLPYELVAGEDDELSIASEFTDSSLYSLSTSSAGRMSNGNTLIGEGTAVTIWEVIESGEVLWKYTN
;
A
#
# COMPACT_ATOMS: atom_id res chain seq x y z
N MET A 1 0.95 22.83 -14.30
CA MET A 1 0.90 21.35 -14.14
C MET A 1 0.79 21.05 -12.66
N ASN A 2 -0.28 20.36 -12.25
CA ASN A 2 -0.62 20.11 -10.85
C ASN A 2 0.28 19.01 -10.28
N LYS A 3 1.34 19.37 -9.56
CA LYS A 3 2.34 18.44 -8.99
C LYS A 3 1.87 17.65 -7.74
N TYR A 4 0.60 17.77 -7.35
CA TYR A 4 0.08 17.20 -6.10
C TYR A 4 -1.19 16.36 -6.30
N GLN A 5 -1.32 15.68 -7.44
CA GLN A 5 -2.42 14.75 -7.64
C GLN A 5 -2.10 13.45 -6.89
N ASN A 6 -2.93 13.10 -5.91
CA ASN A 6 -2.87 11.82 -5.24
C ASN A 6 -3.17 10.71 -6.28
N LYS A 7 -2.23 9.77 -6.48
CA LYS A 7 -2.38 8.63 -7.43
C LYS A 7 -3.66 7.83 -7.18
N TYR A 8 -4.10 7.78 -5.94
CA TYR A 8 -5.22 6.97 -5.45
C TYR A 8 -6.51 7.78 -5.26
N ASN A 9 -6.67 8.91 -5.95
CA ASN A 9 -7.90 9.71 -5.94
C ASN A 9 -8.40 10.06 -4.52
N GLY A 10 -7.47 10.27 -3.58
CA GLY A 10 -7.76 10.61 -2.18
C GLY A 10 -7.97 9.41 -1.25
N GLN A 11 -7.87 8.17 -1.75
CA GLN A 11 -7.90 6.96 -0.94
C GLN A 11 -6.54 6.73 -0.26
N SER A 12 -6.55 5.93 0.80
CA SER A 12 -5.31 5.36 1.35
C SER A 12 -4.84 4.20 0.47
N ALA A 13 -3.54 3.91 0.52
CA ALA A 13 -2.95 2.80 -0.22
C ALA A 13 -1.89 2.10 0.63
N VAL A 14 -1.71 0.81 0.36
CA VAL A 14 -0.59 0.00 0.82
C VAL A 14 0.36 -0.16 -0.34
N VAL A 15 1.64 0.12 -0.12
CA VAL A 15 2.68 -0.02 -1.15
C VAL A 15 3.87 -0.74 -0.54
N GLU A 16 4.32 -1.78 -1.22
CA GLU A 16 5.52 -2.54 -0.92
C GLU A 16 6.54 -2.24 -2.01
N PHE A 17 7.78 -1.95 -1.62
CA PHE A 17 8.88 -1.63 -2.53
C PHE A 17 9.88 -2.77 -2.54
N GLU A 18 10.45 -3.05 -3.71
CA GLU A 18 11.63 -3.90 -3.80
C GLU A 18 12.88 -3.06 -3.56
N LEU A 19 13.78 -3.58 -2.73
CA LEU A 19 15.06 -2.96 -2.42
C LEU A 19 16.16 -3.77 -3.10
N ASN A 20 16.59 -3.32 -4.29
CA ASN A 20 17.63 -3.97 -5.07
C ASN A 20 19.02 -3.43 -4.67
N LEU A 21 19.97 -4.36 -4.46
CA LEU A 21 21.36 -4.02 -4.17
C LEU A 21 22.16 -3.89 -5.48
N PRO A 22 23.13 -2.96 -5.55
CA PRO A 22 23.56 -2.01 -4.51
C PRO A 22 22.66 -0.78 -4.38
N TYR A 23 22.55 -0.21 -3.17
CA TYR A 23 21.78 1.03 -2.91
C TYR A 23 22.55 2.28 -3.32
N GLU A 24 22.92 2.36 -4.60
CA GLU A 24 23.64 3.51 -5.16
C GLU A 24 22.72 4.33 -6.05
N LEU A 25 22.80 5.66 -5.93
CA LEU A 25 22.13 6.59 -6.82
C LEU A 25 23.07 6.95 -7.96
N VAL A 26 22.61 6.82 -9.20
CA VAL A 26 23.38 7.14 -10.40
C VAL A 26 22.86 8.46 -10.99
N ALA A 27 23.71 9.48 -10.96
CA ALA A 27 23.32 10.80 -11.45
C ALA A 27 22.89 10.75 -12.92
N GLY A 28 21.66 11.18 -13.19
CA GLY A 28 21.08 11.22 -14.53
C GLY A 28 20.20 10.01 -14.88
N GLU A 29 20.11 9.02 -14.01
CA GLU A 29 19.23 7.86 -14.16
C GLU A 29 17.96 7.99 -13.28
N ASP A 30 16.97 7.14 -13.56
CA ASP A 30 15.80 6.96 -12.72
C ASP A 30 16.08 5.89 -11.66
N ASP A 31 16.47 6.34 -10.46
CA ASP A 31 16.78 5.49 -9.31
C ASP A 31 15.55 5.28 -8.39
N GLU A 32 14.32 5.50 -8.86
CA GLU A 32 13.11 5.24 -8.06
C GLU A 32 12.96 3.74 -7.75
N LEU A 33 12.49 3.41 -6.54
CA LEU A 33 12.26 2.03 -6.12
C LEU A 33 11.16 1.37 -6.96
N SER A 34 11.38 0.12 -7.38
CA SER A 34 10.32 -0.67 -7.99
C SER A 34 9.24 -1.02 -6.97
N ILE A 35 7.99 -0.98 -7.40
CA ILE A 35 6.84 -1.40 -6.60
C ILE A 35 6.75 -2.93 -6.70
N ALA A 36 6.90 -3.62 -5.57
CA ALA A 36 6.71 -5.07 -5.47
C ALA A 36 5.22 -5.42 -5.50
N SER A 37 4.44 -4.69 -4.70
CA SER A 37 2.98 -4.83 -4.67
C SER A 37 2.33 -3.54 -4.21
N GLU A 38 1.12 -3.29 -4.70
CA GLU A 38 0.30 -2.17 -4.26
C GLU A 38 -1.16 -2.55 -4.16
N PHE A 39 -1.85 -1.99 -3.17
CA PHE A 39 -3.27 -2.18 -2.98
C PHE A 39 -3.93 -0.87 -2.56
N THR A 40 -5.08 -0.59 -3.16
CA THR A 40 -6.02 0.43 -2.71
C THR A 40 -7.44 -0.07 -3.00
N ASP A 41 -8.42 0.50 -2.31
CA ASP A 41 -9.84 0.24 -2.55
C ASP A 41 -10.60 1.57 -2.43
N SER A 42 -11.70 1.70 -3.17
CA SER A 42 -12.56 2.89 -3.12
C SER A 42 -13.08 3.23 -1.72
N SER A 43 -13.15 2.23 -0.83
CA SER A 43 -13.58 2.35 0.55
C SER A 43 -12.42 2.30 1.56
N LEU A 44 -11.16 2.22 1.11
CA LEU A 44 -9.99 2.25 1.98
C LEU A 44 -9.57 3.69 2.26
N TYR A 45 -9.87 4.19 3.46
CA TYR A 45 -9.53 5.57 3.81
C TYR A 45 -9.29 5.75 5.31
N SER A 46 -8.06 6.11 5.68
CA SER A 46 -7.74 6.51 7.06
C SER A 46 -7.18 7.92 7.14
N LEU A 47 -7.85 8.77 7.92
CA LEU A 47 -7.41 10.10 8.35
C LEU A 47 -6.44 10.07 9.53
N SER A 48 -6.36 8.95 10.24
CA SER A 48 -5.64 8.82 11.51
C SER A 48 -4.55 7.76 11.42
N THR A 49 -4.71 6.65 12.15
CA THR A 49 -3.77 5.55 12.17
C THR A 49 -4.05 4.57 11.03
N SER A 50 -2.99 4.00 10.48
CA SER A 50 -3.07 2.89 9.53
C SER A 50 -1.90 1.95 9.75
N SER A 51 -2.05 0.71 9.29
CA SER A 51 -0.98 -0.29 9.29
C SER A 51 -1.15 -1.23 8.11
N ALA A 52 -0.04 -1.81 7.66
CA ALA A 52 -0.04 -2.92 6.73
C ALA A 52 1.15 -3.83 7.03
N GLY A 53 0.95 -5.13 6.94
CA GLY A 53 2.00 -6.12 7.17
C GLY A 53 1.78 -7.39 6.36
N ARG A 54 2.85 -7.84 5.70
CA ARG A 54 2.89 -9.14 5.03
C ARG A 54 2.86 -10.26 6.09
N MET A 55 1.96 -11.21 5.91
CA MET A 55 1.82 -12.40 6.74
C MET A 55 2.60 -13.58 6.15
N SER A 56 2.85 -14.61 6.98
CA SER A 56 3.61 -15.80 6.58
C SER A 56 2.95 -16.63 5.48
N ASN A 57 1.64 -16.45 5.25
CA ASN A 57 0.90 -17.08 4.16
C ASN A 57 0.99 -16.30 2.82
N GLY A 58 1.72 -15.17 2.79
CA GLY A 58 1.86 -14.32 1.61
C GLY A 58 0.80 -13.21 1.49
N ASN A 59 -0.24 -13.23 2.32
CA ASN A 59 -1.28 -12.19 2.29
C ASN A 59 -0.85 -10.94 3.06
N THR A 60 -1.54 -9.83 2.84
CA THR A 60 -1.33 -8.57 3.54
C THR A 60 -2.49 -8.32 4.49
N LEU A 61 -2.18 -8.12 5.77
CA LEU A 61 -3.12 -7.65 6.77
C LEU A 61 -3.05 -6.11 6.83
N ILE A 62 -4.19 -5.44 6.67
CA ILE A 62 -4.28 -3.97 6.62
C ILE A 62 -5.19 -3.48 7.74
N GLY A 63 -4.72 -2.50 8.50
CA GLY A 63 -5.48 -1.79 9.52
C GLY A 63 -5.87 -0.39 9.07
N GLU A 64 -7.15 -0.09 9.09
CA GLU A 64 -7.75 1.21 8.77
C GLU A 64 -8.36 1.81 10.05
N GLY A 65 -7.66 2.78 10.64
CA GLY A 65 -8.03 3.32 11.96
C GLY A 65 -9.30 4.18 11.96
N THR A 66 -9.61 4.88 10.87
CA THR A 66 -10.79 5.77 10.82
C THR A 66 -12.10 4.99 10.76
N ALA A 67 -12.18 3.96 9.92
CA ALA A 67 -13.34 3.09 9.83
C ALA A 67 -13.29 1.89 10.80
N VAL A 68 -12.26 1.80 11.66
CA VAL A 68 -12.03 0.66 12.57
C VAL A 68 -12.17 -0.67 11.83
N THR A 69 -11.45 -0.79 10.72
CA THR A 69 -11.59 -1.90 9.77
C THR A 69 -10.27 -2.65 9.63
N ILE A 70 -10.37 -3.97 9.52
CA ILE A 70 -9.24 -4.87 9.22
C ILE A 70 -9.53 -5.59 7.90
N TRP A 71 -8.54 -5.65 7.04
CA TRP A 71 -8.60 -6.32 5.75
C TRP A 71 -7.53 -7.41 5.66
N GLU A 72 -7.87 -8.58 5.11
CA GLU A 72 -6.88 -9.51 4.56
C GLU A 72 -6.97 -9.52 3.03
N VAL A 73 -5.87 -9.19 2.38
CA VAL A 73 -5.76 -9.06 0.93
C VAL A 73 -4.68 -10.01 0.42
N ILE A 74 -4.95 -10.79 -0.63
CA ILE A 74 -3.93 -11.63 -1.25
C ILE A 74 -3.01 -10.81 -2.16
N GLU A 75 -1.91 -11.41 -2.60
CA GLU A 75 -0.93 -10.75 -3.47
C GLU A 75 -1.52 -10.18 -4.77
N SER A 76 -2.55 -10.81 -5.35
CA SER A 76 -3.23 -10.30 -6.55
C SER A 76 -4.11 -9.07 -6.30
N GLY A 77 -4.27 -8.64 -5.05
CA GLY A 77 -5.13 -7.52 -4.66
C GLY A 77 -6.58 -7.90 -4.34
N GLU A 78 -6.95 -9.19 -4.39
CA GLU A 78 -8.28 -9.64 -3.97
C GLU A 78 -8.43 -9.61 -2.44
N VAL A 79 -9.55 -9.07 -1.95
CA VAL A 79 -9.91 -9.05 -0.54
C VAL A 79 -10.52 -10.40 -0.16
N LEU A 80 -9.85 -11.18 0.69
CA LEU A 80 -10.38 -12.46 1.18
C LEU A 80 -11.47 -12.25 2.23
N TRP A 81 -11.22 -11.34 3.16
CA TRP A 81 -12.20 -10.94 4.16
C TRP A 81 -11.91 -9.54 4.68
N LYS A 82 -12.97 -8.97 5.24
CA LYS A 82 -12.99 -7.64 5.86
C LYS A 82 -13.80 -7.73 7.15
N TYR A 83 -13.24 -7.17 8.22
CA TYR A 83 -13.96 -6.94 9.47
C TYR A 83 -14.12 -5.44 9.68
N THR A 84 -15.34 -5.01 9.99
CA THR A 84 -15.67 -3.62 10.32
C THR A 84 -16.50 -3.63 11.59
N ASN A 85 -16.18 -2.73 12.52
CA ASN A 85 -16.94 -2.52 13.76
C ASN A 85 -18.11 -1.55 13.55
#